data_AF-A0ABD1CTB1-F1
#
_entry.id   AF-A0ABD1CTB1-F1
#
_cell.length_a   1.000
_cell.length_b   1.000
_cell.length_c   1.000
_cell.angle_alpha   90.00
_cell.angle_beta   90.00
_cell.angle_gamma   90.00
#
_symmetry.space_group_name_H-M   'P 1'
#
loop_
_entity.id
_entity.type
_entity.pdbx_description
1 polymer ?
#
loop_
_entity_poly.entity_id
_entity_poly.type
_entity_poly.pdbx_seq_one_letter_code
_entity_poly.pdbx_strand_id
1 'polypeptide(L)'
;MPRVHPTTKLGVYGQYDLNPEKAVTLYTKSKLQNKFYIKTPNWDVARLSFELKGIQSNREYEEVTKEQNRMRAHSYDQFRLNEKRLANAEKLLRLLWDDFVEVNDFLKDCEAKENESYETMDVEKKKQSHYHEEIGKLDSDLSFLNKFIHEYDKTVDEYKIFEEVLVQTIHTSVIFENINDLMKRCDSLLLAQVEISENEQQKIQEIECIRENLLESTKSALHIVTGLNNDLSRLQGRYMNALEECLKWEKSITVTKNFMTRNEMTTNCMLDAINHLYILISKRRGGPCKYPRPKGFGKSRNNLVPFISSR
;
A
#
# COMPACT_ATOMS: atom_id res chain seq x y z
N MET A 1 -30.87 52.24 -63.25
CA MET A 1 -32.12 51.72 -62.65
C MET A 1 -33.04 52.89 -62.36
N PRO A 2 -34.20 53.02 -63.03
CA PRO A 2 -35.13 54.13 -62.80
C PRO A 2 -35.86 53.93 -61.46
N ARG A 3 -36.05 55.02 -60.71
CA ARG A 3 -36.75 55.03 -59.43
C ARG A 3 -38.22 54.65 -59.64
N VAL A 4 -38.63 53.54 -59.04
CA VAL A 4 -40.02 53.08 -58.96
C VAL A 4 -40.80 54.08 -58.10
N HIS A 5 -41.87 54.67 -58.63
CA HIS A 5 -42.79 55.49 -57.85
C HIS A 5 -43.37 54.66 -56.69
N PRO A 6 -43.56 55.23 -55.49
CA PRO A 6 -44.19 54.52 -54.39
C PRO A 6 -45.63 54.17 -54.79
N THR A 7 -45.97 52.89 -54.70
CA THR A 7 -47.31 52.36 -54.95
C THR A 7 -48.29 52.91 -53.92
N THR A 8 -49.02 53.96 -54.30
CA THR A 8 -50.17 54.50 -53.55
C THR A 8 -51.41 53.60 -53.72
N LYS A 9 -51.27 52.29 -53.54
CA LYS A 9 -52.41 51.37 -53.52
C LYS A 9 -52.83 51.16 -52.07
N LEU A 10 -53.65 52.06 -51.56
CA LEU A 10 -54.47 51.79 -50.38
C LEU A 10 -55.47 50.69 -50.73
N GLY A 11 -55.65 49.77 -49.79
CA GLY A 11 -56.44 48.55 -49.93
C GLY A 11 -57.87 48.80 -50.40
N VAL A 12 -58.32 47.89 -51.26
CA VAL A 12 -59.58 47.93 -52.00
C VAL A 12 -60.75 47.53 -51.11
N TYR A 13 -61.74 48.41 -50.94
CA TYR A 13 -63.10 48.06 -50.53
C TYR A 13 -64.11 48.85 -51.39
N GLY A 14 -64.78 48.18 -52.32
CA GLY A 14 -65.94 48.71 -53.06
C GLY A 14 -65.66 49.31 -54.45
N GLN A 15 -66.73 49.47 -55.22
CA GLN A 15 -66.77 49.81 -56.67
C GLN A 15 -66.28 51.21 -57.08
N TYR A 16 -65.66 51.99 -56.19
CA TYR A 16 -65.23 53.37 -56.48
C TYR A 16 -63.71 53.53 -56.35
N ASP A 17 -62.99 53.09 -57.37
CA ASP A 17 -61.56 53.38 -57.54
C ASP A 17 -61.39 54.82 -58.04
N LEU A 18 -61.23 55.77 -57.11
CA LEU A 18 -61.07 57.19 -57.46
C LEU A 18 -59.66 57.66 -57.14
N ASN A 19 -58.83 57.72 -58.19
CA ASN A 19 -57.64 58.58 -58.21
C ASN A 19 -58.02 59.97 -57.63
N PRO A 20 -57.26 60.55 -56.67
CA PRO A 20 -57.61 61.81 -56.01
C PRO A 20 -57.96 62.95 -56.98
N GLU A 21 -57.30 63.02 -58.14
CA GLU A 21 -57.62 64.00 -59.19
C GLU A 21 -59.03 63.79 -59.77
N LYS A 22 -59.43 62.53 -59.98
CA LYS A 22 -60.79 62.17 -60.41
C LYS A 22 -61.82 62.41 -59.30
N ALA A 23 -61.45 62.23 -58.03
CA ALA A 23 -62.34 62.52 -56.91
C ALA A 23 -62.69 64.02 -56.83
N VAL A 24 -61.71 64.91 -57.03
CA VAL A 24 -61.92 66.37 -57.06
C VAL A 24 -62.84 66.76 -58.22
N THR A 25 -62.66 66.18 -59.41
CA THR A 25 -63.54 66.47 -60.57
C THR A 25 -64.96 65.94 -60.37
N LEU A 26 -65.14 64.78 -59.75
CA LEU A 26 -66.47 64.27 -59.40
C LEU A 26 -67.14 65.11 -58.31
N TYR A 27 -66.39 65.53 -57.29
CA TYR A 27 -66.89 66.42 -56.24
C TYR A 27 -67.34 67.76 -56.82
N THR A 28 -66.55 68.37 -57.71
CA THR A 28 -66.93 69.61 -58.38
C THR A 28 -68.11 69.43 -59.32
N LYS A 29 -68.18 68.33 -60.10
CA LYS A 29 -69.37 67.98 -60.90
C LYS A 29 -70.62 67.81 -60.05
N SER A 30 -70.52 67.11 -58.92
CA SER A 30 -71.63 66.91 -57.98
C SER A 30 -72.08 68.23 -57.35
N LYS A 31 -71.13 69.09 -56.95
CA LYS A 31 -71.42 70.41 -56.40
C LYS A 31 -72.05 71.35 -57.45
N LEU A 32 -71.62 71.27 -58.70
CA LEU A 32 -72.21 72.00 -59.83
C LEU A 32 -73.60 71.47 -60.18
N GLN A 33 -73.79 70.14 -60.18
CA GLN A 33 -75.12 69.54 -60.30
C GLN A 33 -76.03 70.06 -59.19
N ASN A 34 -75.66 69.99 -57.91
CA ASN A 34 -76.51 70.54 -56.84
C ASN A 34 -76.83 72.04 -56.98
N LYS A 35 -75.95 72.83 -57.61
CA LYS A 35 -76.16 74.28 -57.78
C LYS A 35 -77.00 74.65 -59.00
N PHE A 36 -77.00 73.82 -60.05
CA PHE A 36 -77.69 74.09 -61.32
C PHE A 36 -78.77 73.06 -61.69
N TYR A 37 -79.02 72.06 -60.84
CA TYR A 37 -80.05 71.04 -61.05
C TYR A 37 -81.42 71.59 -60.65
N ILE A 38 -81.99 72.40 -61.54
CA ILE A 38 -83.42 72.68 -61.53
C ILE A 38 -84.09 71.41 -62.06
N LYS A 39 -84.72 70.60 -61.19
CA LYS A 39 -85.74 69.65 -61.66
C LYS A 39 -86.86 70.50 -62.25
N THR A 40 -86.92 70.62 -63.58
CA THR A 40 -88.12 71.14 -64.24
C THR A 40 -89.31 70.32 -63.73
N PRO A 41 -90.31 70.95 -63.11
CA PRO A 41 -91.47 70.23 -62.62
C PRO A 41 -92.12 69.45 -63.78
N ASN A 42 -92.57 68.21 -63.56
CA ASN A 42 -93.14 67.34 -64.60
C ASN A 42 -94.37 67.92 -65.34
N TRP A 43 -94.85 69.11 -64.95
CA TRP A 43 -95.92 69.83 -65.63
C TRP A 43 -95.44 70.86 -66.65
N ASP A 44 -94.17 71.30 -66.59
CA ASP A 44 -93.56 72.31 -67.47
C ASP A 44 -92.60 71.68 -68.51
N VAL A 45 -92.75 70.37 -68.73
CA VAL A 45 -92.08 69.62 -69.79
C VAL A 45 -93.18 69.16 -70.74
N ALA A 46 -93.01 69.36 -72.05
CA ALA A 46 -93.95 68.88 -73.05
C ALA A 46 -94.23 67.38 -72.81
N ARG A 47 -95.45 67.06 -72.39
CA ARG A 47 -95.84 65.66 -72.17
C ARG A 47 -95.89 64.99 -73.53
N LEU A 48 -94.99 64.04 -73.74
CA LEU A 48 -95.06 63.12 -74.87
C LEU A 48 -96.43 62.43 -74.85
N SER A 49 -97.06 62.25 -76.02
CA SER A 49 -98.31 61.50 -76.13
C SER A 49 -98.12 60.08 -75.57
N PHE A 50 -99.21 59.44 -75.13
CA PHE A 50 -99.17 58.09 -74.56
C PHE A 50 -98.42 57.09 -75.45
N GLU A 51 -98.60 57.19 -76.77
CA GLU A 51 -97.91 56.39 -77.78
C GLU A 51 -96.40 56.65 -77.80
N LEU A 52 -95.99 57.93 -77.78
CA LEU A 52 -94.59 58.33 -77.73
C LEU A 52 -93.90 57.89 -76.43
N LYS A 53 -94.61 57.90 -75.29
CA LYS A 53 -94.10 57.39 -74.01
C LYS A 53 -93.94 55.87 -74.01
N GLY A 54 -94.86 55.15 -74.64
CA GLY A 54 -94.73 53.69 -74.86
C GLY A 54 -93.51 53.36 -75.72
N ILE A 55 -93.29 54.12 -76.80
CA ILE A 55 -92.09 53.99 -77.66
C ILE A 55 -90.81 54.26 -76.86
N GLN A 56 -90.79 55.31 -76.03
CA GLN A 56 -89.63 55.62 -75.18
C GLN A 56 -89.36 54.53 -74.14
N SER A 57 -90.39 54.05 -73.43
CA SER A 57 -90.24 52.98 -72.44
C SER A 57 -89.75 51.68 -73.07
N ASN A 58 -90.18 51.36 -74.30
CA ASN A 58 -89.66 50.20 -75.02
C ASN A 58 -88.19 50.39 -75.41
N ARG A 59 -87.78 51.58 -75.84
CA ARG A 59 -86.36 51.88 -76.11
C ARG A 59 -85.51 51.77 -74.86
N GLU A 60 -85.98 52.31 -73.74
CA GLU A 60 -85.30 52.19 -72.43
C GLU A 60 -85.22 50.72 -71.98
N TYR A 61 -86.29 49.94 -72.16
CA TYR A 61 -86.29 48.52 -71.86
C TYR A 61 -85.31 47.74 -72.75
N GLU A 62 -85.25 48.05 -74.04
CA GLU A 62 -84.28 47.46 -74.97
C GLU A 62 -82.83 47.81 -74.58
N GLU A 63 -82.56 49.06 -74.19
CA GLU A 63 -81.26 49.51 -73.72
C GLU A 63 -80.85 48.78 -72.42
N VAL A 64 -81.76 48.70 -71.45
CA VAL A 64 -81.53 47.95 -70.19
C VAL A 64 -81.28 46.47 -70.48
N THR A 65 -82.05 45.86 -71.38
CA THR A 65 -81.88 44.46 -71.75
C THR A 65 -80.54 44.22 -72.45
N LYS A 66 -80.12 45.14 -73.34
CA LYS A 66 -78.79 45.12 -73.96
C LYS A 66 -77.69 45.21 -72.91
N GLU A 67 -77.81 46.10 -71.94
CA GLU A 67 -76.84 46.24 -70.85
C GLU A 67 -76.82 45.02 -69.92
N GLN A 68 -77.98 44.45 -69.58
CA GLN A 68 -78.03 43.20 -68.81
C GLN A 68 -77.33 42.05 -69.53
N ASN A 69 -77.52 41.93 -70.83
CA ASN A 69 -76.83 40.92 -71.64
C ASN A 69 -75.32 41.16 -71.70
N ARG A 70 -74.88 42.42 -71.82
CA ARG A 70 -73.45 42.79 -71.71
C ARG A 70 -72.87 42.42 -70.35
N MET A 71 -73.58 42.73 -69.26
CA MET A 71 -73.16 42.41 -67.90
C MET A 71 -73.09 40.90 -67.65
N ARG A 72 -74.04 40.12 -68.18
CA ARG A 72 -74.00 38.64 -68.10
C ARG A 72 -72.80 38.09 -68.87
N ALA A 73 -72.56 38.56 -70.08
CA ALA A 73 -71.40 38.15 -70.89
C ALA A 73 -70.08 38.48 -70.17
N HIS A 74 -69.94 39.71 -69.67
CA HIS A 74 -68.77 40.11 -68.91
C HIS A 74 -68.58 39.29 -67.62
N SER A 75 -69.66 39.04 -66.86
CA SER A 75 -69.61 38.21 -65.65
C SER A 75 -69.16 36.78 -65.96
N TYR A 76 -69.65 36.21 -67.07
CA TYR A 76 -69.24 34.91 -67.54
C TYR A 76 -67.76 34.86 -67.93
N ASP A 77 -67.26 35.89 -68.63
CA ASP A 77 -65.84 36.00 -68.98
C ASP A 77 -64.95 36.14 -67.74
N GLN A 78 -65.39 36.93 -66.74
CA GLN A 78 -64.69 37.06 -65.45
C GLN A 78 -64.69 35.75 -64.66
N PHE A 79 -65.82 35.02 -64.66
CA PHE A 79 -65.91 33.70 -64.05
C PHE A 79 -64.88 32.75 -64.65
N ARG A 80 -64.81 32.66 -65.99
CA ARG A 80 -63.81 31.82 -66.70
C ARG A 80 -62.37 32.24 -66.40
N LEU A 81 -62.10 33.54 -66.26
CA LEU A 81 -60.77 34.03 -65.90
C LEU A 81 -60.42 33.65 -64.46
N ASN A 82 -61.36 33.78 -63.54
CA ASN A 82 -61.17 33.43 -62.12
C ASN A 82 -61.01 31.92 -61.94
N GLU A 83 -61.77 31.10 -62.67
CA GLU A 83 -61.62 29.65 -62.69
C GLU A 83 -60.20 29.25 -63.13
N LYS A 84 -59.69 29.87 -64.21
CA LYS A 84 -58.29 29.66 -64.64
C LYS A 84 -57.28 30.08 -63.57
N ARG A 85 -57.51 31.21 -62.89
CA ARG A 85 -56.64 31.67 -61.80
C ARG A 85 -56.65 30.70 -60.62
N LEU A 86 -57.82 30.20 -60.26
CA LEU A 86 -57.98 29.23 -59.17
C LEU A 86 -57.25 27.93 -59.51
N ALA A 87 -57.44 27.40 -60.71
CA ALA A 87 -56.73 26.20 -61.16
C ALA A 87 -55.20 26.38 -61.17
N ASN A 88 -54.71 27.56 -61.54
CA ASN A 88 -53.27 27.86 -61.48
C ASN A 88 -52.76 27.98 -60.04
N ALA A 89 -53.54 28.60 -59.14
CA ALA A 89 -53.20 28.71 -57.73
C ALA A 89 -53.16 27.33 -57.05
N GLU A 90 -54.11 26.45 -57.36
CA GLU A 90 -54.13 25.06 -56.86
C GLU A 90 -52.91 24.26 -57.34
N LYS A 91 -52.52 24.43 -58.62
CA LYS A 91 -51.30 23.80 -59.15
C LYS A 91 -50.05 24.29 -58.43
N LEU A 92 -49.93 25.60 -58.23
CA LEU A 92 -48.80 26.18 -57.49
C LEU A 92 -48.76 25.70 -56.04
N LEU A 93 -49.92 25.60 -55.39
CA LEU A 93 -50.01 25.10 -54.02
C LEU A 93 -49.53 23.65 -53.94
N ARG A 94 -49.93 22.78 -54.88
CA ARG A 94 -49.44 21.39 -54.92
C ARG A 94 -47.93 21.31 -55.09
N LEU A 95 -47.35 22.09 -56.01
CA LEU A 95 -45.90 22.16 -56.17
C LEU A 95 -45.21 22.59 -54.88
N LEU A 96 -45.74 23.60 -54.19
CA LEU A 96 -45.17 24.03 -52.90
C LEU A 96 -45.29 22.96 -51.81
N TRP A 97 -46.35 22.15 -51.82
CA TRP A 97 -46.46 21.01 -50.90
C TRP A 97 -45.42 19.93 -51.21
N ASP A 98 -45.22 19.61 -52.48
CA ASP A 98 -44.21 18.64 -52.91
C ASP A 98 -42.80 19.13 -52.54
N ASP A 99 -42.48 20.39 -52.84
CA ASP A 99 -41.22 21.05 -52.47
C ASP A 99 -41.02 21.05 -50.94
N PHE A 100 -42.09 21.28 -50.16
CA PHE A 100 -42.00 21.29 -48.70
C PHE A 100 -41.67 19.91 -48.14
N VAL A 101 -42.24 18.85 -48.73
CA VAL A 101 -41.91 17.47 -48.35
C VAL A 101 -40.45 17.18 -48.67
N GLU A 102 -39.97 17.55 -49.87
CA GLU A 102 -38.57 17.36 -50.27
C GLU A 102 -37.59 18.10 -49.34
N VAL A 103 -37.89 19.35 -48.99
CA VAL A 103 -37.06 20.13 -48.05
C VAL A 103 -37.05 19.50 -46.66
N ASN A 104 -38.20 19.01 -46.18
CA ASN A 104 -38.26 18.35 -44.88
C ASN A 104 -37.47 17.05 -44.85
N ASP A 105 -37.53 16.24 -45.91
CA ASP A 105 -36.73 15.03 -46.01
C ASP A 105 -35.23 15.35 -46.13
N PHE A 106 -34.87 16.40 -46.88
CA PHE A 106 -33.50 16.91 -46.93
C PHE A 106 -32.98 17.37 -45.56
N LEU A 107 -33.81 18.04 -44.75
CA LEU A 107 -33.43 18.48 -43.41
C LEU A 107 -33.18 17.28 -42.48
N LYS A 108 -34.02 16.25 -42.55
CA LYS A 108 -33.81 15.01 -41.78
C LYS A 108 -32.52 14.29 -42.21
N ASP A 109 -32.23 14.24 -43.50
CA ASP A 109 -30.99 13.66 -44.00
C ASP A 109 -29.75 14.45 -43.54
N CYS A 110 -29.86 15.78 -43.48
CA CYS A 110 -28.80 16.62 -42.94
C CYS A 110 -28.59 16.37 -41.43
N GLU A 111 -29.67 16.29 -40.66
CA GLU A 111 -29.62 15.98 -39.23
C GLU A 111 -29.02 14.59 -38.97
N ALA A 112 -29.40 13.58 -39.77
CA ALA A 112 -28.85 12.24 -39.67
C ALA A 112 -27.34 12.22 -39.97
N LYS A 113 -26.88 12.91 -41.02
CA LYS A 113 -25.46 13.02 -41.36
C LYS A 113 -24.67 13.80 -40.31
N GLU A 114 -25.27 14.84 -39.72
CA GLU A 114 -24.66 15.60 -38.64
C GLU A 114 -24.45 14.70 -37.42
N ASN A 115 -25.48 13.94 -37.02
CA ASN A 115 -25.39 12.99 -35.92
C ASN A 115 -24.33 11.90 -36.17
N GLU A 116 -24.29 11.30 -37.36
CA GLU A 116 -23.25 10.33 -37.74
C GLU A 116 -21.83 10.95 -37.68
N SER A 117 -21.70 12.21 -38.10
CA SER A 117 -20.44 12.94 -38.01
C SER A 117 -20.01 13.19 -36.56
N TYR A 118 -20.94 13.48 -35.66
CA TYR A 118 -20.64 13.60 -34.23
C TYR A 118 -20.24 12.25 -33.61
N GLU A 119 -20.95 11.17 -33.94
CA GLU A 119 -20.62 9.82 -33.44
C GLU A 119 -19.23 9.38 -33.91
N THR A 120 -18.92 9.58 -35.19
CA THR A 120 -17.59 9.27 -35.74
C THR A 120 -16.50 10.13 -35.10
N MET A 121 -16.74 11.43 -34.90
CA MET A 121 -15.81 12.31 -34.19
C MET A 121 -15.54 11.83 -32.75
N ASP A 122 -16.57 11.40 -32.02
CA ASP A 122 -16.43 10.91 -30.66
C ASP A 122 -15.67 9.58 -30.59
N VAL A 123 -15.90 8.68 -31.55
CA VAL A 123 -15.14 7.43 -31.69
C VAL A 123 -13.67 7.73 -31.96
N GLU A 124 -13.38 8.64 -32.90
CA GLU A 124 -12.00 9.03 -33.23
C GLU A 124 -11.30 9.74 -32.07
N LYS A 125 -11.99 10.61 -31.32
CA LYS A 125 -11.45 11.21 -30.09
C LYS A 125 -11.08 10.16 -29.04
N LYS A 126 -11.92 9.15 -28.84
CA LYS A 126 -11.63 8.04 -27.92
C LYS A 126 -10.41 7.25 -28.36
N LYS A 127 -10.30 6.91 -29.66
CA LYS A 127 -9.11 6.24 -30.21
C LYS A 127 -7.85 7.09 -30.03
N GLN A 128 -7.93 8.39 -30.31
CA GLN A 128 -6.81 9.31 -30.15
C GLN A 128 -6.32 9.36 -28.69
N SER A 129 -7.25 9.44 -27.73
CA SER A 129 -6.91 9.39 -26.30
C SER A 129 -6.20 8.09 -25.94
N HIS A 130 -6.72 6.95 -26.42
CA HIS A 130 -6.12 5.65 -26.16
C HIS A 130 -4.70 5.52 -26.73
N TYR A 131 -4.49 5.92 -27.99
CA TYR A 131 -3.16 5.91 -28.60
C TYR A 131 -2.21 6.89 -27.91
N HIS A 132 -2.69 8.04 -27.44
CA HIS A 132 -1.86 8.98 -26.70
C HIS A 132 -1.36 8.38 -25.37
N GLU A 133 -2.21 7.65 -24.66
CA GLU A 133 -1.80 6.91 -23.45
C GLU A 133 -0.79 5.81 -23.77
N GLU A 134 -0.98 5.07 -24.87
CA GLU A 134 -0.07 4.01 -25.29
C GLU A 134 1.31 4.57 -25.71
N ILE A 135 1.32 5.67 -26.48
CA ILE A 135 2.55 6.40 -26.82
C ILE A 135 3.26 6.88 -25.56
N GLY A 136 2.51 7.44 -24.59
CA GLY A 136 3.09 7.88 -23.31
C GLY A 136 3.75 6.74 -22.52
N LYS A 137 3.17 5.53 -22.55
CA LYS A 137 3.78 4.34 -21.95
C LYS A 137 5.06 3.94 -22.68
N LEU A 138 5.01 3.85 -24.00
CA LEU A 138 6.18 3.51 -24.81
C LEU A 138 7.33 4.51 -24.64
N ASP A 139 7.04 5.80 -24.56
CA ASP A 139 8.05 6.84 -24.29
C ASP A 139 8.66 6.69 -22.90
N SER A 140 7.85 6.32 -21.90
CA SER A 140 8.35 6.05 -20.55
C SER A 140 9.26 4.82 -20.51
N ASP A 141 8.89 3.75 -21.23
CA ASP A 141 9.68 2.52 -21.34
C ASP A 141 10.98 2.76 -22.10
N LEU A 142 10.95 3.55 -23.18
CA LEU A 142 12.15 3.97 -23.91
C LEU A 142 13.07 4.82 -23.05
N SER A 143 12.52 5.74 -22.27
CA SER A 143 13.30 6.56 -21.33
C SER A 143 13.97 5.69 -20.26
N PHE A 144 13.24 4.72 -19.72
CA PHE A 144 13.78 3.76 -18.76
C PHE A 144 14.90 2.91 -19.38
N LEU A 145 14.67 2.34 -20.57
CA LEU A 145 15.66 1.51 -21.25
C LEU A 145 16.93 2.30 -21.61
N ASN A 146 16.79 3.55 -22.06
CA ASN A 146 17.94 4.41 -22.32
C ASN A 146 18.76 4.71 -21.06
N LYS A 147 18.10 4.92 -19.91
CA LYS A 147 18.81 5.06 -18.63
C LYS A 147 19.54 3.78 -18.26
N PHE A 148 18.88 2.63 -18.42
CA PHE A 148 19.49 1.33 -18.16
C PHE A 148 20.72 1.09 -19.05
N ILE A 149 20.64 1.42 -20.34
CA ILE A 149 21.79 1.33 -21.26
C ILE A 149 22.92 2.22 -20.77
N HIS A 150 22.64 3.48 -20.40
CA HIS A 150 23.68 4.38 -19.91
C HIS A 150 24.31 3.88 -18.59
N GLU A 151 23.51 3.32 -17.67
CA GLU A 151 24.04 2.70 -16.46
C GLU A 151 24.91 1.47 -16.79
N TYR A 152 24.46 0.64 -17.73
CA TYR A 152 25.20 -0.53 -18.18
C TYR A 152 26.52 -0.15 -18.85
N ASP A 153 26.52 0.83 -19.77
CA ASP A 153 27.73 1.34 -20.42
C ASP A 153 28.73 1.87 -19.38
N LYS A 154 28.25 2.59 -18.36
CA LYS A 154 29.09 3.03 -17.26
C LYS A 154 29.70 1.85 -16.50
N THR A 155 28.92 0.80 -16.22
CA THR A 155 29.46 -0.39 -15.56
C THR A 155 30.48 -1.12 -16.44
N VAL A 156 30.26 -1.18 -17.75
CA VAL A 156 31.22 -1.75 -18.70
C VAL A 156 32.52 -0.94 -18.71
N ASP A 157 32.44 0.39 -18.68
CA ASP A 157 33.62 1.26 -18.57
C ASP A 157 34.39 1.05 -17.26
N GLU A 158 33.67 0.85 -16.14
CA GLU A 158 34.28 0.50 -14.85
C GLU A 158 35.00 -0.87 -14.93
N TYR A 159 34.40 -1.86 -15.59
CA TYR A 159 34.97 -3.21 -15.73
C TYR A 159 36.13 -3.30 -16.74
N LYS A 160 36.22 -2.35 -17.67
CA LYS A 160 37.29 -2.30 -18.68
C LYS A 160 38.69 -2.28 -18.07
N ILE A 161 38.86 -1.60 -16.94
CA ILE A 161 40.15 -1.55 -16.23
C ILE A 161 40.56 -2.96 -15.78
N PHE A 162 39.62 -3.77 -15.29
CA PHE A 162 39.92 -5.15 -14.89
C PHE A 162 40.24 -6.03 -16.10
N GLU A 163 39.56 -5.84 -17.24
CA GLU A 163 39.90 -6.52 -18.48
C GLU A 163 41.33 -6.20 -18.93
N GLU A 164 41.73 -4.93 -18.90
CA GLU A 164 43.11 -4.51 -19.22
C GLU A 164 44.14 -5.19 -18.30
N VAL A 165 43.85 -5.30 -17.01
CA VAL A 165 44.72 -6.01 -16.05
C VAL A 165 44.77 -7.51 -16.34
N LEU A 166 43.65 -8.15 -16.68
CA LEU A 166 43.62 -9.57 -17.04
C LEU A 166 44.45 -9.82 -18.31
N VAL A 167 44.34 -8.95 -19.30
CA VAL A 167 45.14 -9.03 -20.54
C VAL A 167 46.63 -8.81 -20.25
N GLN A 168 46.98 -7.81 -19.44
CA GLN A 168 48.37 -7.55 -19.03
C GLN A 168 48.99 -8.71 -18.24
N THR A 169 48.22 -9.33 -17.33
CA THR A 169 48.72 -10.47 -16.53
C THR A 169 48.97 -11.70 -17.39
N ILE A 170 48.12 -11.96 -18.39
CA ILE A 170 48.36 -13.01 -19.40
C ILE A 170 49.61 -12.71 -20.22
N HIS A 171 49.81 -11.47 -20.68
CA HIS A 171 51.02 -11.12 -21.42
C HIS A 171 52.31 -11.24 -20.60
N THR A 172 52.23 -10.99 -19.28
CA THR A 172 53.39 -11.04 -18.39
C THR A 172 53.70 -12.46 -17.93
N SER A 173 52.67 -13.29 -17.73
CA SER A 173 52.82 -14.64 -17.22
C SER A 173 52.93 -15.65 -18.36
N VAL A 174 53.89 -16.55 -18.29
CA VAL A 174 53.99 -17.69 -19.23
C VAL A 174 53.02 -18.83 -18.84
N ILE A 175 52.34 -18.70 -17.71
CA ILE A 175 51.56 -19.78 -17.08
C ILE A 175 50.15 -19.88 -17.67
N PHE A 176 49.58 -18.76 -18.12
CA PHE A 176 48.21 -18.70 -18.61
C PHE A 176 48.17 -18.42 -20.11
N GLU A 177 47.52 -19.29 -20.89
CA GLU A 177 47.37 -19.10 -22.34
C GLU A 177 46.13 -18.29 -22.72
N ASN A 178 45.09 -18.30 -21.87
CA ASN A 178 43.80 -17.67 -22.15
C ASN A 178 43.16 -17.10 -20.86
N ILE A 179 42.33 -16.05 -21.00
CA ILE A 179 41.59 -15.41 -19.89
C ILE A 179 40.75 -16.44 -19.14
N ASN A 180 40.12 -17.37 -19.86
CA ASN A 180 39.32 -18.43 -19.24
C ASN A 180 40.14 -19.39 -18.36
N ASP A 181 41.43 -19.59 -18.64
CA ASP A 181 42.29 -20.46 -17.84
C ASP A 181 42.71 -19.74 -16.54
N LEU A 182 43.06 -18.45 -16.65
CA LEU A 182 43.28 -17.58 -15.50
C LEU A 182 42.04 -17.52 -14.59
N MET A 183 40.85 -17.28 -15.15
CA MET A 183 39.61 -17.24 -14.37
C MET A 183 39.32 -18.58 -13.69
N LYS A 184 39.40 -19.71 -14.39
CA LYS A 184 39.18 -21.03 -13.78
C LYS A 184 40.14 -21.32 -12.64
N ARG A 185 41.39 -20.89 -12.75
CA ARG A 185 42.38 -21.06 -11.67
C ARG A 185 42.06 -20.15 -10.48
N CYS A 186 41.67 -18.90 -10.73
CA CYS A 186 41.20 -17.99 -9.69
C CYS A 186 39.94 -18.54 -8.99
N ASP A 187 38.96 -19.04 -9.74
CA ASP A 187 37.75 -19.67 -9.18
C ASP A 187 38.10 -20.88 -8.32
N SER A 188 39.00 -21.75 -8.80
CA SER A 188 39.47 -22.91 -8.03
C SER A 188 40.20 -22.49 -6.75
N LEU A 189 40.98 -21.41 -6.81
CA LEU A 189 41.70 -20.87 -5.66
C LEU A 189 40.74 -20.23 -4.65
N LEU A 190 39.73 -19.50 -5.13
CA LEU A 190 38.69 -18.89 -4.31
C LEU A 190 37.85 -19.96 -3.61
N LEU A 191 37.45 -21.02 -4.33
CA LEU A 191 36.75 -22.17 -3.77
C LEU A 191 37.60 -22.87 -2.70
N ALA A 192 38.88 -23.12 -2.99
CA ALA A 192 39.79 -23.69 -2.01
C ALA A 192 39.95 -22.78 -0.77
N GLN A 193 39.97 -21.46 -0.94
CA GLN A 193 40.03 -20.51 0.18
C GLN A 193 38.77 -20.56 1.05
N VAL A 194 37.58 -20.67 0.44
CA VAL A 194 36.32 -20.83 1.19
C VAL A 194 36.34 -22.14 1.97
N GLU A 195 36.73 -23.25 1.33
CA GLU A 195 36.78 -24.57 1.95
C GLU A 195 37.81 -24.63 3.11
N ILE A 196 38.97 -23.99 2.95
CA ILE A 196 39.95 -23.83 4.03
C ILE A 196 39.34 -23.02 5.18
N SER A 197 38.68 -21.90 4.90
CA SER A 197 38.07 -21.06 5.93
C SER A 197 36.98 -21.80 6.71
N GLU A 198 36.15 -22.60 6.04
CA GLU A 198 35.12 -23.41 6.69
C GLU A 198 35.75 -24.48 7.60
N ASN A 199 36.81 -25.16 7.13
CA ASN A 199 37.52 -26.16 7.91
C ASN A 199 38.24 -25.55 9.12
N GLU A 200 38.84 -24.37 8.96
CA GLU A 200 39.42 -23.61 10.08
C GLU A 200 38.37 -23.27 11.13
N GLN A 201 37.19 -22.82 10.71
CA GLN A 201 36.11 -22.50 11.63
C GLN A 201 35.59 -23.73 12.38
N GLN A 202 35.48 -24.88 11.71
CA GLN A 202 35.13 -26.16 12.35
C GLN A 202 36.16 -26.56 13.40
N LYS A 203 37.46 -26.48 13.07
CA LYS A 203 38.53 -26.80 14.02
C LYS A 203 38.54 -25.88 15.24
N ILE A 204 38.24 -24.60 15.06
CA ILE A 204 38.11 -23.67 16.18
C ILE A 204 36.98 -24.10 17.11
N GLN A 205 35.82 -24.47 16.56
CA GLN A 205 34.69 -24.97 17.35
C GLN A 205 35.03 -26.27 18.10
N GLU A 206 35.74 -27.19 17.46
CA GLU A 206 36.21 -28.42 18.12
C GLU A 206 37.16 -28.12 19.29
N ILE A 207 38.09 -27.18 19.10
CA ILE A 207 39.02 -26.73 20.17
C ILE A 207 38.24 -26.08 21.31
N GLU A 208 37.24 -25.26 21.02
CA GLU A 208 36.39 -24.64 22.04
C GLU A 208 35.59 -25.69 22.83
N CYS A 209 35.03 -26.68 22.16
CA CYS A 209 34.35 -27.80 22.81
C CYS A 209 35.28 -28.61 23.73
N ILE A 210 36.50 -28.93 23.26
CA ILE A 210 37.51 -29.60 24.08
C ILE A 210 37.89 -28.74 25.29
N ARG A 211 38.04 -27.43 25.10
CA ARG A 211 38.36 -26.49 26.18
C ARG A 211 37.25 -26.44 27.23
N GLU A 212 35.99 -26.42 26.81
CA GLU A 212 34.84 -26.45 27.71
C GLU A 212 34.79 -27.76 28.51
N ASN A 213 34.94 -28.91 27.83
CA ASN A 213 35.00 -30.22 28.47
C ASN A 213 36.15 -30.34 29.48
N LEU A 214 37.33 -29.81 29.14
CA LEU A 214 38.49 -29.80 30.05
C LEU A 214 38.23 -28.92 31.28
N LEU A 215 37.60 -27.76 31.09
CA LEU A 215 37.24 -26.88 32.19
C LEU A 215 36.22 -27.54 33.12
N GLU A 216 35.21 -28.21 32.58
CA GLU A 216 34.24 -28.97 33.35
C GLU A 216 34.90 -30.12 34.13
N SER A 217 35.74 -30.92 33.46
CA SER A 217 36.49 -32.01 34.10
C SER A 217 37.40 -31.49 35.23
N THR A 218 38.09 -30.37 35.00
CA THR A 218 38.95 -29.74 36.00
C THR A 218 38.14 -29.21 37.18
N LYS A 219 36.97 -28.60 36.93
CA LYS A 219 36.05 -28.14 37.98
C LYS A 219 35.54 -29.31 38.82
N SER A 220 35.20 -30.43 38.18
CA SER A 220 34.78 -31.66 38.87
C SER A 220 35.92 -32.23 39.73
N ALA A 221 37.13 -32.35 39.19
CA ALA A 221 38.30 -32.80 39.93
C ALA A 221 38.62 -31.87 41.11
N LEU A 222 38.55 -30.55 40.92
CA LEU A 222 38.73 -29.57 41.99
C LEU A 222 37.69 -29.75 43.10
N HIS A 223 36.42 -29.98 42.75
CA HIS A 223 35.37 -30.27 43.73
C HIS A 223 35.64 -31.55 44.52
N ILE A 224 36.18 -32.60 43.87
CA ILE A 224 36.57 -33.84 44.55
C ILE A 224 37.73 -33.57 45.50
N VAL A 225 38.77 -32.86 45.06
CA VAL A 225 39.93 -32.53 45.89
C VAL A 225 39.54 -31.68 47.10
N THR A 226 38.67 -30.68 46.93
CA THR A 226 38.17 -29.87 48.06
C THR A 226 37.33 -30.71 49.03
N GLY A 227 36.51 -31.64 48.52
CA GLY A 227 35.80 -32.63 49.33
C GLY A 227 36.75 -33.48 50.18
N LEU A 228 37.77 -34.07 49.55
CA LEU A 228 38.79 -34.87 50.24
C LEU A 228 39.58 -34.05 51.28
N ASN A 229 39.90 -32.78 50.99
CA ASN A 229 40.59 -31.90 51.93
C ASN A 229 39.71 -31.59 53.17
N ASN A 230 38.40 -31.42 52.97
CA ASN A 230 37.46 -31.24 54.07
C ASN A 230 37.35 -32.51 54.93
N ASP A 231 37.30 -33.68 54.30
CA ASP A 231 37.28 -34.97 55.01
C ASP A 231 38.57 -35.23 55.79
N LEU A 232 39.73 -34.91 55.20
CA LEU A 232 41.03 -34.98 55.88
C LEU A 232 41.06 -34.06 57.09
N SER A 233 40.61 -32.81 56.93
CA SER A 233 40.52 -31.84 58.04
C SER A 233 39.62 -32.34 59.16
N ARG A 234 38.49 -32.97 58.82
CA ARG A 234 37.56 -33.58 59.78
C ARG A 234 38.20 -34.77 60.50
N LEU A 235 38.92 -35.63 59.78
CA LEU A 235 39.62 -36.77 60.36
C LEU A 235 40.75 -36.33 61.30
N GLN A 236 41.53 -35.32 60.90
CA GLN A 236 42.57 -34.73 61.73
C GLN A 236 41.97 -34.13 63.02
N GLY A 237 40.84 -33.41 62.91
CA GLY A 237 40.13 -32.91 64.09
C GLY A 237 39.67 -34.04 65.03
N ARG A 238 39.11 -35.13 64.48
CA ARG A 238 38.73 -36.32 65.27
C ARG A 238 39.93 -36.97 65.95
N TYR A 239 41.06 -37.10 65.24
CA TYR A 239 42.28 -37.66 65.78
C TYR A 239 42.82 -36.80 66.94
N MET A 240 42.86 -35.48 66.78
CA MET A 240 43.31 -34.57 67.86
C MET A 240 42.41 -34.64 69.08
N ASN A 241 41.09 -34.72 68.90
CA ASN A 241 40.15 -34.89 70.01
C ASN A 241 40.37 -36.23 70.74
N ALA A 242 40.53 -37.32 70.00
CA ALA A 242 40.81 -38.64 70.59
C ALA A 242 42.15 -38.65 71.34
N LEU A 243 43.19 -38.00 70.79
CA LEU A 243 44.48 -37.85 71.45
C LEU A 243 44.35 -37.06 72.76
N GLU A 244 43.59 -35.97 72.77
CA GLU A 244 43.32 -35.18 73.98
C GLU A 244 42.59 -36.01 75.04
N GLU A 245 41.60 -36.82 74.63
CA GLU A 245 40.91 -37.76 75.52
C GLU A 245 41.86 -38.82 76.08
N CYS A 246 42.71 -39.43 75.25
CA CYS A 246 43.72 -40.38 75.69
C CYS A 246 44.65 -39.77 76.74
N LEU A 247 45.15 -38.55 76.52
CA LEU A 247 46.00 -37.84 77.48
C LEU A 247 45.26 -37.55 78.80
N LYS A 248 43.96 -37.21 78.74
CA LYS A 248 43.13 -37.04 79.95
C LYS A 248 43.04 -38.35 80.74
N TRP A 249 42.77 -39.47 80.07
CA TRP A 249 42.69 -40.79 80.70
C TRP A 249 44.05 -41.25 81.24
N GLU A 250 45.14 -41.04 80.51
CA GLU A 250 46.49 -41.35 80.95
C GLU A 250 46.86 -40.57 82.22
N LYS A 251 46.55 -39.27 82.26
CA LYS A 251 46.74 -38.45 83.45
C LYS A 251 45.93 -39.00 84.64
N SER A 252 44.66 -39.36 84.42
CA SER A 252 43.81 -39.94 85.46
C SER A 252 44.38 -41.25 86.00
N ILE A 253 44.77 -42.18 85.11
CA ILE A 253 45.40 -43.46 85.47
C ILE A 253 46.70 -43.23 86.24
N THR A 254 47.53 -42.27 85.81
CA THR A 254 48.81 -41.95 86.48
C THR A 254 48.57 -41.41 87.89
N VAL A 255 47.58 -40.53 88.08
CA VAL A 255 47.19 -40.02 89.40
C VAL A 255 46.72 -41.18 90.29
N THR A 256 45.85 -42.06 89.79
CA THR A 256 45.38 -43.23 90.55
C THR A 256 46.53 -44.18 90.89
N LYS A 257 47.42 -44.46 89.94
CA LYS A 257 48.60 -45.33 90.15
C LYS A 257 49.50 -44.74 91.22
N ASN A 258 49.80 -43.45 91.16
CA ASN A 258 50.61 -42.77 92.19
C ASN A 258 49.95 -42.82 93.57
N PHE A 259 48.63 -42.65 93.64
CA PHE A 259 47.86 -42.80 94.88
C PHE A 259 47.96 -44.23 95.43
N MET A 260 47.77 -45.24 94.58
CA MET A 260 47.90 -46.66 94.95
C MET A 260 49.30 -46.98 95.45
N THR A 261 50.36 -46.57 94.73
CA THR A 261 51.75 -46.78 95.14
C THR A 261 52.06 -46.07 96.46
N ARG A 262 51.54 -44.86 96.68
CA ARG A 262 51.72 -44.15 97.95
C ARG A 262 51.00 -44.84 99.10
N ASN A 263 49.77 -45.31 98.87
CA ASN A 263 49.01 -46.08 99.85
C ASN A 263 49.71 -47.41 100.18
N GLU A 264 50.15 -48.15 99.16
CA GLU A 264 50.94 -49.38 99.31
C GLU A 264 52.25 -49.15 100.09
N MET A 265 52.95 -48.05 99.82
CA MET A 265 54.13 -47.67 100.61
C MET A 265 53.78 -47.42 102.07
N THR A 266 52.70 -46.69 102.35
CA THR A 266 52.27 -46.43 103.74
C THR A 266 51.84 -47.70 104.47
N THR A 267 51.09 -48.60 103.84
CA THR A 267 50.69 -49.88 104.45
C THR A 267 51.90 -50.79 104.67
N ASN A 268 52.86 -50.83 103.73
CA ASN A 268 54.11 -51.56 103.92
C ASN A 268 54.93 -51.00 105.09
N CYS A 269 55.05 -49.67 105.22
CA CYS A 269 55.69 -49.04 106.38
C CYS A 269 54.99 -49.39 107.70
N MET A 270 53.66 -49.38 107.74
CA MET A 270 52.91 -49.79 108.93
C MET A 270 53.13 -51.26 109.27
N LEU A 271 53.09 -52.15 108.28
CA LEU A 271 53.35 -53.58 108.47
C LEU A 271 54.78 -53.83 108.95
N ASP A 272 55.77 -53.09 108.44
CA ASP A 272 57.14 -53.18 108.91
C ASP A 272 57.28 -52.66 110.35
N ALA A 273 56.59 -51.57 110.71
CA ALA A 273 56.55 -51.08 112.09
C ALA A 273 55.90 -52.08 113.05
N ILE A 274 54.78 -52.70 112.66
CA ILE A 274 54.12 -53.78 113.42
C ILE A 274 55.07 -54.98 113.56
N ASN A 275 55.75 -55.39 112.49
CA ASN A 275 56.71 -56.48 112.53
C ASN A 275 57.91 -56.15 113.44
N HIS A 276 58.40 -54.90 113.41
CA HIS A 276 59.44 -54.44 114.33
C HIS A 276 58.99 -54.49 115.79
N LEU A 277 57.77 -54.02 116.10
CA LEU A 277 57.17 -54.13 117.43
C LEU A 277 57.00 -55.59 117.86
N TYR A 278 56.52 -56.45 116.96
CA TYR A 278 56.40 -57.89 117.19
C TYR A 278 57.74 -58.52 117.55
N ILE A 279 58.81 -58.20 116.80
CA ILE A 279 60.17 -58.65 117.08
C ILE A 279 60.66 -58.19 118.46
N LEU A 280 60.42 -56.93 118.82
CA LEU A 280 60.80 -56.40 120.13
C LEU A 280 60.07 -57.10 121.28
N ILE A 281 58.76 -57.33 121.15
CA ILE A 281 57.94 -58.00 122.17
C ILE A 281 58.39 -59.46 122.34
N SER A 282 58.60 -60.19 121.24
CA SER A 282 59.09 -61.58 121.31
C SER A 282 60.48 -61.67 121.93
N LYS A 283 61.40 -60.76 121.57
CA LYS A 283 62.73 -60.67 122.21
C LYS A 283 62.62 -60.42 123.72
N ARG A 284 61.71 -59.54 124.15
CA ARG A 284 61.49 -59.27 125.58
C ARG A 284 60.91 -60.47 126.34
N ARG A 285 60.10 -61.30 125.67
CA ARG A 285 59.53 -62.55 126.23
C ARG A 285 60.48 -63.75 126.18
N GLY A 286 61.75 -63.55 125.79
CA GLY A 286 62.80 -64.57 125.89
C GLY A 286 62.73 -65.69 124.83
N GLY A 287 61.92 -65.53 123.77
CA GLY A 287 61.78 -66.53 122.70
C GLY A 287 62.00 -65.95 121.30
N PRO A 288 62.55 -66.72 120.34
CA PRO A 288 62.71 -66.26 118.96
C PRO A 288 61.34 -66.08 118.27
N CYS A 289 61.21 -65.06 117.42
CA CYS A 289 59.99 -64.84 116.62
C CYS A 289 59.69 -66.03 115.70
N LYS A 290 58.49 -66.57 115.77
CA LYS A 290 58.06 -67.71 114.94
C LYS A 290 57.82 -67.33 113.47
N TYR A 291 57.39 -66.10 113.18
CA TYR A 291 57.10 -65.64 111.82
C TYR A 291 57.56 -64.19 111.57
N PRO A 292 58.87 -63.92 111.41
CA PRO A 292 59.33 -62.59 111.00
C PRO A 292 59.01 -62.35 109.51
N ARG A 293 58.49 -61.16 109.17
CA ARG A 293 58.35 -60.77 107.74
C ARG A 293 59.74 -60.77 107.07
N PRO A 294 59.91 -61.39 105.87
CA PRO A 294 61.21 -61.40 105.20
C PRO A 294 61.63 -59.99 104.79
N LYS A 295 62.88 -59.61 105.06
CA LYS A 295 63.45 -58.33 104.63
C LYS A 295 63.48 -58.28 103.09
N GLY A 296 62.63 -57.44 102.48
CA GLY A 296 62.61 -57.24 101.02
C GLY A 296 61.26 -57.41 100.33
N PHE A 297 60.17 -57.71 101.05
CA PHE A 297 58.83 -57.90 100.46
C PHE A 297 58.16 -56.65 99.84
N GLY A 298 58.89 -55.54 99.71
CA GLY A 298 58.47 -54.33 98.98
C GLY A 298 59.51 -53.82 97.96
N LYS A 299 60.62 -54.54 97.71
CA LYS A 299 61.62 -54.20 96.69
C LYS A 299 61.51 -55.12 95.47
N SER A 300 60.40 -55.02 94.75
CA SER A 300 60.23 -55.41 93.34
C SER A 300 58.78 -55.03 93.02
N ARG A 301 58.49 -54.00 92.23
CA ARG A 301 58.55 -54.03 90.76
C ARG A 301 58.63 -52.60 90.21
N ASN A 302 59.84 -52.02 90.12
CA ASN A 302 60.10 -50.86 89.26
C ASN A 302 60.68 -51.26 87.89
N ASN A 303 60.59 -52.54 87.52
CA ASN A 303 60.86 -52.99 86.15
C ASN A 303 59.54 -53.02 85.37
N LEU A 304 59.04 -51.84 85.04
CA LEU A 304 58.17 -51.66 83.88
C LEU A 304 58.93 -50.81 82.88
N VAL A 305 59.44 -51.53 81.88
CA VAL A 305 59.92 -51.13 80.57
C VAL A 305 59.45 -49.72 80.17
N PRO A 306 60.34 -48.83 79.68
CA PRO A 306 59.89 -47.59 79.07
C PRO A 306 59.00 -47.96 77.89
N PHE A 307 57.69 -47.68 78.00
CA PHE A 307 56.82 -47.76 76.86
C PHE A 307 57.34 -46.72 75.86
N ILE A 308 57.87 -47.29 74.78
CA ILE A 308 58.25 -46.70 73.52
C ILE A 308 57.45 -45.43 73.25
N SER A 309 58.11 -44.28 73.44
CA SER A 309 57.81 -43.09 72.66
C SER A 309 58.20 -43.41 71.23
N SER A 310 57.21 -43.63 70.37
CA SER A 310 57.39 -43.63 68.93
C SER A 310 56.32 -42.75 68.32
N ARG A 311 56.80 -41.60 67.84
CA ARG A 311 56.22 -40.70 66.83
C ARG A 311 54.92 -40.00 67.20
#